data_AF-A0A7S2SSM3-F1
#
_entry.id   AF-A0A7S2SSM3-F1
#
_cell.length_a   1.000
_cell.length_b   1.000
_cell.length_c   1.000
_cell.angle_alpha   90.00
_cell.angle_beta   90.00
_cell.angle_gamma   90.00
#
_symmetry.space_group_name_H-M   'P 1'
#
loop_
_entity.id
_entity.type
_entity.pdbx_description
1 polymer ?
#
loop_
_entity_poly.entity_id
_entity_poly.type
_entity_poly.pdbx_seq_one_letter_code
_entity_poly.pdbx_strand_id
1 'polypeptide(L)'
;DVTGTGRCAYLVFQDLCLLSRGEQGEWLKRTSVPPAMGLELVDQILSQQTRLFTSKKVFAALVNRQVCPLVLAVLRDQRSPFPLLVRAMRTAATLFREFGVQIAADCEPVFSALLRYLAGGMS
;
A
#
# COMPACT_ATOMS: atom_id res chain seq x y z
N ASP A 1 -18.37 -16.99 1.45
CA ASP A 1 -18.69 -16.29 2.71
C ASP A 1 -17.46 -15.96 3.50
N VAL A 2 -17.32 -14.67 3.81
CA VAL A 2 -16.29 -14.19 4.71
C VAL A 2 -16.89 -14.24 6.11
N THR A 3 -16.49 -15.24 6.90
CA THR A 3 -16.79 -15.33 8.34
C THR A 3 -16.38 -14.02 9.04
N GLY A 4 -16.99 -13.70 10.18
CA GLY A 4 -16.78 -12.42 10.89
C GLY A 4 -15.31 -11.98 10.97
N THR A 5 -14.40 -12.92 11.22
CA THR A 5 -12.94 -12.69 11.27
C THR A 5 -12.36 -12.16 9.95
N GLY A 6 -12.77 -12.71 8.80
CA GLY A 6 -12.24 -12.26 7.51
C GLY A 6 -12.75 -10.87 7.12
N ARG A 7 -13.92 -10.47 7.60
CA ARG A 7 -14.47 -9.13 7.39
C ARG A 7 -13.70 -8.11 8.22
N CYS A 8 -13.41 -8.46 9.48
CA CYS A 8 -12.54 -7.64 10.32
C CYS A 8 -11.16 -7.47 9.70
N ALA A 9 -10.53 -8.55 9.22
CA ALA A 9 -9.23 -8.47 8.55
C ALA A 9 -9.24 -7.56 7.31
N TYR A 10 -10.31 -7.63 6.50
CA TYR A 10 -10.49 -6.74 5.35
C TYR A 10 -10.58 -5.27 5.77
N LEU A 11 -11.47 -4.95 6.72
CA LEU A 11 -11.70 -3.59 7.19
C LEU A 11 -10.46 -3.00 7.87
N VAL A 12 -9.75 -3.80 8.67
CA VAL A 12 -8.49 -3.38 9.30
C VAL A 12 -7.44 -3.05 8.26
N PHE A 13 -7.24 -3.89 7.24
CA PHE A 13 -6.24 -3.62 6.22
C PHE A 13 -6.62 -2.42 5.35
N GLN A 14 -7.90 -2.28 5.00
CA GLN A 14 -8.41 -1.10 4.30
C GLN A 14 -8.12 0.18 5.08
N ASP A 15 -8.49 0.20 6.36
CA ASP A 15 -8.28 1.35 7.23
C ASP A 15 -6.80 1.64 7.44
N LEU A 16 -5.96 0.62 7.57
CA LEU A 16 -4.53 0.83 7.66
C LEU A 16 -3.99 1.59 6.44
N CYS A 17 -4.50 1.29 5.24
CA CYS A 17 -4.13 2.04 4.03
C CYS A 17 -4.64 3.48 4.05
N LEU A 18 -5.90 3.71 4.47
CA LEU A 18 -6.50 5.05 4.61
C LEU A 18 -5.73 5.90 5.61
N LEU A 19 -5.53 5.37 6.83
CA LEU A 19 -4.83 6.03 7.92
C LEU A 19 -3.37 6.34 7.56
N SER A 20 -2.71 5.48 6.78
CA SER A 20 -1.34 5.72 6.29
C SER A 20 -1.26 6.92 5.33
N ARG A 21 -2.36 7.28 4.67
CA ARG A 21 -2.48 8.51 3.85
C ARG A 21 -2.97 9.72 4.65
N GLY A 22 -3.20 9.56 5.96
CA GLY A 22 -3.80 10.60 6.81
C GLY A 22 -5.32 10.76 6.60
N GLU A 23 -5.96 9.84 5.91
CA GLU A 23 -7.42 9.80 5.71
C GLU A 23 -8.11 9.17 6.93
N GLN A 24 -9.43 9.37 7.07
CA GLN A 24 -10.21 8.69 8.11
C GLN A 24 -10.46 7.23 7.73
N GLY A 25 -10.31 6.32 8.70
CA GLY A 25 -10.72 4.92 8.53
C GLY A 25 -12.25 4.77 8.48
N GLU A 26 -12.72 3.78 7.72
CA GLU A 26 -14.15 3.44 7.61
C GLU A 26 -14.67 2.78 8.89
N TRP A 27 -13.81 1.99 9.56
CA TRP A 27 -14.14 1.21 10.76
C TRP A 27 -13.49 1.80 12.02
N LEU A 28 -12.20 2.15 11.95
CA LEU A 28 -11.38 2.75 13.01
C LEU A 28 -11.43 4.28 12.96
N LYS A 29 -12.64 4.86 12.95
CA LYS A 29 -12.92 6.28 12.68
C LYS A 29 -12.18 7.32 13.54
N ARG A 30 -11.65 6.92 14.70
CA ARG A 30 -10.96 7.82 15.66
C ARG A 30 -9.51 7.42 15.92
N THR A 31 -8.95 6.58 15.05
CA THR A 31 -7.56 6.14 15.13
C THR A 31 -6.72 6.98 14.16
N SER A 32 -5.48 7.25 14.52
CA SER A 32 -4.46 7.77 13.61
C SER A 32 -3.22 6.88 13.68
N VAL A 33 -2.51 6.77 12.57
CA VAL A 33 -1.27 6.00 12.48
C VAL A 33 -0.24 6.88 11.79
N PRO A 34 0.99 6.99 12.32
CA PRO A 34 2.06 7.69 11.61
C PRO A 34 2.25 7.07 10.22
N PRO A 35 2.29 7.85 9.11
CA PRO A 35 2.34 7.31 7.75
C PRO A 35 3.43 6.26 7.53
N ALA A 36 4.61 6.49 8.12
CA ALA A 36 5.75 5.57 8.05
C ALA A 36 5.44 4.22 8.72
N MET A 37 4.83 4.25 9.90
CA MET A 37 4.43 3.03 10.62
C MET A 37 3.32 2.30 9.88
N GLY A 38 2.32 3.04 9.37
CA GLY A 38 1.19 2.45 8.65
C GLY A 38 1.64 1.74 7.38
N LEU A 39 2.48 2.39 6.57
CA LEU A 39 3.05 1.80 5.35
C LEU A 39 3.95 0.59 5.65
N GLU A 40 4.72 0.64 6.73
CA GLU A 40 5.54 -0.49 7.18
C GLU A 40 4.67 -1.69 7.59
N LEU A 41 3.57 -1.47 8.30
CA LEU A 41 2.60 -2.51 8.63
C LEU A 41 1.90 -3.07 7.37
N VAL A 42 1.55 -2.22 6.40
CA VAL A 42 0.97 -2.65 5.12
C VAL A 42 1.93 -3.59 4.39
N ASP A 43 3.20 -3.19 4.24
CA ASP A 43 4.24 -4.00 3.59
C ASP A 43 4.45 -5.34 4.31
N GLN A 44 4.49 -5.33 5.65
CA GLN A 44 4.63 -6.54 6.45
C GLN A 44 3.45 -7.51 6.24
N ILE A 45 2.21 -7.01 6.31
CA ILE A 45 1.02 -7.84 6.11
C ILE A 45 0.98 -8.42 4.70
N LEU A 46 1.27 -7.61 3.68
CA LEU A 46 1.33 -8.07 2.28
C LEU A 46 2.37 -9.17 2.10
N SER A 47 3.57 -8.98 2.65
CA SER A 47 4.69 -9.92 2.52
C SER A 47 4.45 -11.23 3.28
N GLN A 48 3.80 -11.17 4.46
CA GLN A 48 3.53 -12.35 5.27
C GLN A 48 2.28 -13.11 4.84
N GLN A 49 1.31 -12.42 4.22
CA GLN A 49 0.01 -12.98 3.85
C GLN A 49 -0.21 -13.00 2.33
N THR A 50 0.84 -13.11 1.51
CA THR A 50 0.76 -13.07 0.04
C THR A 50 -0.37 -13.93 -0.52
N ARG A 51 -0.50 -15.18 -0.03
CA ARG A 51 -1.55 -16.12 -0.48
C ARG A 51 -2.97 -15.59 -0.26
N LEU A 52 -3.22 -14.85 0.82
CA LEU A 52 -4.52 -14.25 1.09
C LEU A 52 -4.88 -13.21 0.02
N PHE A 53 -3.92 -12.33 -0.27
CA PHE A 53 -4.06 -11.24 -1.23
C PHE A 53 -4.02 -11.71 -2.70
N THR A 54 -3.48 -12.90 -2.99
CA THR A 54 -3.53 -13.48 -4.34
C THR A 54 -4.74 -14.39 -4.57
N SER A 55 -5.19 -15.14 -3.55
CA SER A 55 -6.22 -16.17 -3.71
C SER A 55 -7.64 -15.67 -3.48
N LYS A 56 -7.85 -14.64 -2.64
CA LYS A 56 -9.19 -14.12 -2.33
C LYS A 56 -9.44 -12.84 -3.11
N LYS A 57 -10.39 -12.86 -4.05
CA LYS A 57 -10.75 -11.72 -4.92
C LYS A 57 -10.93 -10.40 -4.17
N VAL A 58 -11.58 -10.44 -3.00
CA VAL A 58 -11.84 -9.26 -2.18
C VAL A 58 -10.55 -8.64 -1.62
N PHE A 59 -9.58 -9.47 -1.18
CA PHE A 59 -8.26 -8.98 -0.73
C PHE A 59 -7.37 -8.59 -1.91
N ALA A 60 -7.42 -9.33 -3.02
CA ALA A 60 -6.72 -8.96 -4.26
C ALA A 60 -7.12 -7.55 -4.72
N ALA A 61 -8.41 -7.22 -4.63
CA ALA A 61 -8.92 -5.90 -4.94
C ALA A 61 -8.50 -4.80 -3.95
N LEU A 62 -7.92 -5.11 -2.78
CA LEU A 62 -7.31 -4.10 -1.91
C LEU A 62 -5.93 -3.69 -2.40
N VAL A 63 -5.20 -4.59 -3.08
CA VAL A 63 -3.87 -4.28 -3.62
C VAL A 63 -3.96 -3.11 -4.59
N ASN A 64 -4.84 -3.19 -5.59
CA ASN A 64 -5.01 -2.11 -6.56
C ASN A 64 -5.83 -0.92 -6.01
N ARG A 65 -6.89 -1.13 -5.21
CA ARG A 65 -7.75 -0.02 -4.76
C ARG A 65 -7.19 0.77 -3.57
N GLN A 66 -6.26 0.22 -2.81
CA GLN A 66 -5.75 0.85 -1.59
C GLN A 66 -4.21 0.93 -1.56
N VAL A 67 -3.52 -0.18 -1.82
CA VAL A 67 -2.05 -0.23 -1.70
C VAL A 67 -1.37 0.56 -2.82
N CYS A 68 -1.74 0.32 -4.07
CA CYS A 68 -1.17 1.06 -5.20
C CYS A 68 -1.37 2.59 -5.05
N PRO A 69 -2.58 3.11 -4.74
CA PRO A 69 -2.78 4.53 -4.44
C PRO A 69 -1.94 5.05 -3.27
N LEU A 70 -1.81 4.28 -2.19
CA LEU A 70 -0.95 4.66 -1.05
C LEU A 70 0.51 4.80 -1.47
N VAL A 71 1.05 3.81 -2.18
CA VAL A 71 2.44 3.84 -2.68
C VAL A 71 2.62 5.00 -3.65
N LEU A 72 1.71 5.20 -4.59
CA LEU A 72 1.75 6.30 -5.55
C LEU A 72 1.67 7.67 -4.88
N ALA A 73 0.86 7.83 -3.84
CA ALA A 73 0.76 9.08 -3.11
C ALA A 73 2.11 9.48 -2.49
N VAL A 74 2.78 8.53 -1.83
CA VAL A 74 4.12 8.76 -1.26
C VAL A 74 5.16 8.99 -2.36
N LEU A 75 5.15 8.17 -3.43
CA LEU A 75 6.11 8.26 -4.53
C LEU A 75 5.88 9.44 -5.48
N ARG A 76 4.79 10.20 -5.35
CA ARG A 76 4.56 11.40 -6.17
C ARG A 76 4.71 12.68 -5.36
N ASP A 77 4.66 12.59 -4.03
CA ASP A 77 4.88 13.73 -3.16
C ASP A 77 6.37 13.97 -2.93
N GLN A 78 6.91 14.99 -3.61
CA GLN A 78 8.30 15.44 -3.46
C GLN A 78 8.66 15.85 -2.03
N ARG A 79 7.67 16.17 -1.18
CA ARG A 79 7.87 16.54 0.23
C ARG A 79 7.89 15.33 1.16
N SER A 80 7.66 14.13 0.64
CA SER A 80 7.74 12.90 1.44
C SER A 80 9.10 12.79 2.12
N PRO A 81 9.13 12.61 3.46
CA PRO A 81 10.40 12.48 4.16
C PRO A 81 11.11 11.20 3.71
N PHE A 82 12.43 11.25 3.60
CA PHE A 82 13.24 10.14 3.10
C PHE A 82 12.92 8.76 3.74
N PRO A 83 12.71 8.64 5.08
CA PRO A 83 12.34 7.36 5.69
C PRO A 83 10.97 6.81 5.26
N LEU A 84 10.03 7.67 4.85
CA LEU A 84 8.74 7.25 4.30
C LEU A 84 8.91 6.83 2.83
N LEU A 85 9.71 7.59 2.06
CA LEU A 85 10.01 7.29 0.67
C LEU A 85 10.67 5.90 0.50
N VAL A 86 11.70 5.59 1.32
CA VAL A 86 12.37 4.28 1.27
C VAL A 86 11.42 3.13 1.58
N ARG A 87 10.47 3.33 2.50
CA ARG A 87 9.42 2.34 2.79
C ARG A 87 8.50 2.16 1.58
N ALA A 88 8.04 3.24 0.93
CA ALA A 88 7.22 3.13 -0.27
C ALA A 88 7.94 2.43 -1.42
N MET A 89 9.24 2.68 -1.60
CA MET A 89 10.05 1.97 -2.59
C MET A 89 10.15 0.46 -2.27
N ARG A 90 10.30 0.10 -0.98
CA ARG A 90 10.27 -1.31 -0.55
C ARG A 90 8.91 -1.96 -0.84
N THR A 91 7.81 -1.29 -0.47
CA THR A 91 6.46 -1.79 -0.75
C THR A 91 6.22 -1.94 -2.25
N ALA A 92 6.68 -0.99 -3.07
CA ALA A 92 6.63 -1.11 -4.53
C ALA A 92 7.39 -2.35 -5.02
N ALA A 93 8.58 -2.64 -4.48
CA ALA A 93 9.32 -3.85 -4.83
C ALA A 93 8.56 -5.13 -4.42
N THR A 94 7.90 -5.14 -3.26
CA THR A 94 6.99 -6.23 -2.85
C THR A 94 5.83 -6.40 -3.84
N LEU A 95 5.21 -5.30 -4.28
CA LEU A 95 4.15 -5.31 -5.29
C LEU A 95 4.60 -5.93 -6.62
N PHE A 96 5.75 -5.50 -7.14
CA PHE A 96 6.28 -6.04 -8.40
C PHE A 96 6.65 -7.52 -8.29
N ARG A 97 7.18 -7.95 -7.14
CA ARG A 97 7.62 -9.33 -6.92
C ARG A 97 6.45 -10.30 -6.74
N GLU A 98 5.47 -9.93 -5.92
CA GLU A 98 4.47 -10.88 -5.41
C GLU A 98 3.08 -10.68 -6.04
N PHE A 99 2.79 -9.51 -6.63
CA PHE A 99 1.43 -9.09 -6.99
C PHE A 99 1.28 -8.62 -8.44
N GLY A 100 2.15 -9.09 -9.35
CA GLY A 100 2.20 -8.64 -10.76
C GLY A 100 0.85 -8.67 -11.49
N VAL A 101 0.01 -9.68 -11.26
CA VAL A 101 -1.34 -9.78 -11.87
C VAL A 101 -2.28 -8.72 -11.30
N GLN A 102 -2.23 -8.49 -9.99
CA GLN A 102 -3.11 -7.56 -9.29
C GLN A 102 -2.77 -6.11 -9.61
N ILE A 103 -1.50 -5.80 -9.85
CA ILE A 103 -1.03 -4.44 -10.14
C ILE A 103 -0.98 -4.12 -11.64
N ALA A 104 -1.48 -4.96 -12.54
CA ALA A 104 -1.28 -4.78 -13.98
C ALA A 104 -1.65 -3.37 -14.49
N ALA A 105 -2.72 -2.77 -13.96
CA ALA A 105 -3.14 -1.40 -14.30
C ALA A 105 -2.29 -0.31 -13.62
N ASP A 106 -1.70 -0.60 -12.46
CA ASP A 106 -0.91 0.36 -11.67
C ASP A 106 0.61 0.17 -11.83
N CYS A 107 1.03 -0.84 -12.59
CA CYS A 107 2.44 -1.20 -12.78
C CYS A 107 3.22 -0.07 -13.44
N GLU A 108 2.71 0.45 -14.56
CA GLU A 108 3.29 1.57 -15.29
C GLU A 108 3.36 2.87 -14.46
N PRO A 109 2.28 3.34 -13.80
CA PRO A 109 2.36 4.56 -13.01
C PRO A 109 3.27 4.42 -11.78
N VAL A 110 3.34 3.25 -11.13
CA VAL A 110 4.26 3.01 -10.00
C VAL A 110 5.71 3.02 -10.48
N PHE A 111 5.99 2.34 -11.59
CA PHE A 111 7.33 2.31 -12.17
C PHE A 111 7.78 3.69 -12.64
N SER A 112 6.91 4.44 -13.30
CA SER A 112 7.16 5.83 -13.72
C SER A 112 7.46 6.74 -12.52
N ALA A 113 6.73 6.59 -11.41
CA ALA A 113 7.00 7.36 -10.19
C ALA A 113 8.37 7.03 -9.58
N LEU A 114 8.76 5.75 -9.55
CA LEU A 114 10.10 5.33 -9.11
C LEU A 114 11.20 5.90 -10.01
N LEU A 115 11.03 5.82 -11.33
CA LEU A 115 11.99 6.36 -12.29
C LEU A 115 12.16 7.87 -12.13
N ARG A 116 11.09 8.63 -11.85
CA ARG A 116 11.19 10.07 -11.62
C ARG A 116 12.07 10.41 -10.40
N TYR A 117 12.02 9.62 -9.33
CA TYR A 117 12.91 9.81 -8.19
C TYR A 117 14.36 9.48 -8.49
N LEU A 118 14.61 8.45 -9.31
CA LEU A 118 15.97 8.05 -9.70
C LEU A 118 16.56 9.01 -10.73
N ALA A 119 15.78 9.41 -11.73
CA ALA A 119 16.19 10.32 -12.79
C ALA A 119 16.29 11.77 -12.31
N GLY A 120 15.45 12.17 -11.35
CA GLY A 120 15.50 13.47 -10.69
C GLY A 120 16.45 13.52 -9.49
N GLY A 121 17.39 12.57 -9.37
CA GLY A 121 18.27 12.45 -8.22
C GLY A 121 18.83 13.78 -7.72
N MET A 122 18.49 14.13 -6.47
CA MET A 122 19.17 15.14 -5.65
C MET A 122 19.28 16.55 -6.26
N SER A 123 18.18 17.09 -6.79
CA SER A 123 18.03 18.55 -6.90
C SER A 123 17.38 19.15 -5.66
#